data_AF-A0A4S0IFR7-F1
#
_entry.id   AF-A0A4S0IFR7-F1
#
_cell.length_a   1.000
_cell.length_b   1.000
_cell.length_c   1.000
_cell.angle_alpha   90.00
_cell.angle_beta   90.00
_cell.angle_gamma   90.00
#
_symmetry.space_group_name_H-M   'P 1'
#
loop_
_entity.id
_entity.type
_entity.pdbx_description
1 polymer ?
#
loop_
_entity_poly.entity_id
_entity_poly.type
_entity_poly.pdbx_seq_one_letter_code
_entity_poly.pdbx_strand_id
1 'polypeptide(L)'
;KNRQFSVQELKRLQSFPDDYEIVGKYGKAVEQIGNSVPPRLAYVIAQSVREQLLRRRAELTFCVRPAGFESTFKKRQRERTNHYKDVAKAEVAKRFSNVVSIETA
;
A
#
# COMPACT_ATOMS: atom_id res chain seq x y z
N LYS A 1 -5.54 10.66 -20.69
CA LYS A 1 -4.15 10.89 -21.15
C LYS A 1 -3.24 9.94 -20.37
N ASN A 2 -2.40 9.14 -21.04
CA ASN A 2 -1.48 8.21 -20.38
C ASN A 2 -0.08 8.86 -20.34
N ARG A 3 0.41 9.26 -19.16
CA ARG A 3 1.75 9.82 -18.95
C ARG A 3 2.33 9.36 -17.62
N GLN A 4 3.65 9.42 -17.50
CA GLN A 4 4.33 9.22 -16.23
C GLN A 4 4.02 10.37 -15.25
N PHE A 5 4.03 10.08 -13.96
CA PHE A 5 3.93 11.08 -12.91
C PHE A 5 5.20 11.95 -12.86
N SER A 6 5.03 13.22 -12.54
CA SER A 6 6.13 14.13 -12.22
C SER A 6 6.72 13.79 -10.86
N VAL A 7 7.95 14.27 -10.61
CA VAL A 7 8.62 14.09 -9.30
C VAL A 7 7.78 14.66 -8.15
N GLN A 8 7.12 15.80 -8.36
CA GLN A 8 6.27 16.43 -7.32
C GLN A 8 5.01 15.60 -7.04
N GLU A 9 4.41 14.99 -8.06
CA GLU A 9 3.27 14.07 -7.85
C GLU A 9 3.71 12.82 -7.08
N LEU A 10 4.86 12.24 -7.43
CA LEU A 10 5.41 11.08 -6.72
C LEU A 10 5.78 11.41 -5.27
N LYS A 11 6.38 12.58 -5.00
CA LYS A 11 6.65 13.07 -3.65
C LYS A 11 5.38 13.11 -2.81
N ARG A 12 4.31 13.72 -3.33
CA ARG A 12 3.02 13.84 -2.64
C ARG A 12 2.38 12.48 -2.38
N LEU A 13 2.45 11.56 -3.35
CA LEU A 13 1.98 10.18 -3.15
C LEU A 13 2.70 9.50 -1.99
N GLN A 14 4.02 9.74 -1.86
CA GLN A 14 4.82 9.26 -0.74
C GLN A 14 4.80 10.18 0.48
N SER A 15 3.89 11.14 0.55
CA SER A 15 3.70 12.07 1.67
C SER A 15 4.91 12.95 2.02
N PHE A 16 5.81 13.18 1.06
CA PHE A 16 6.87 14.17 1.22
C PHE A 16 6.28 15.59 1.23
N PRO A 17 6.83 16.48 2.08
CA PRO A 17 6.56 17.91 1.99
C PRO A 17 6.89 18.47 0.60
N ASP A 18 6.13 19.47 0.16
CA ASP A 18 6.31 20.08 -1.16
C ASP A 18 7.68 20.78 -1.29
N ASP A 19 8.21 21.30 -0.18
CA ASP A 19 9.53 21.94 -0.05
C ASP A 19 10.69 20.93 0.14
N TYR A 20 10.42 19.63 0.29
CA TYR A 20 11.47 18.63 0.44
C TYR A 20 12.27 18.44 -0.86
N GLU A 21 13.58 18.65 -0.81
CA GLU A 21 14.42 18.54 -2.01
C GLU A 21 14.80 17.08 -2.30
N ILE A 22 14.58 16.65 -3.55
CA ILE A 22 15.05 15.35 -4.06
C ILE A 22 16.10 15.63 -5.12
N VAL A 23 17.30 15.09 -4.92
CA VAL A 23 18.48 15.40 -5.75
C VAL A 23 18.69 14.31 -6.79
N GLY A 24 19.11 14.73 -7.98
CA GLY A 24 19.52 13.84 -9.07
C GLY A 24 18.55 13.84 -10.26
N LYS A 25 18.92 13.09 -11.31
CA LYS A 25 18.08 12.96 -12.51
C LYS A 25 16.78 12.23 -12.19
N TYR A 26 15.76 12.42 -13.03
CA TYR A 26 14.42 11.86 -12.85
C TYR A 26 14.41 10.40 -12.38
N GLY A 27 15.11 9.48 -13.05
CA GLY A 27 15.14 8.06 -12.66
C GLY A 27 15.65 7.82 -11.23
N LYS A 28 16.69 8.55 -10.80
CA LYS A 28 17.21 8.47 -9.43
C LYS A 28 16.29 9.13 -8.41
N ALA A 29 15.59 10.19 -8.79
CA ALA A 29 14.57 10.80 -7.94
C ALA A 29 13.39 9.85 -7.71
N VAL A 30 12.92 9.17 -8.77
CA VAL A 30 11.86 8.15 -8.69
C VAL A 30 12.28 6.99 -7.79
N GLU A 31 13.52 6.50 -7.94
CA GLU A 31 14.08 5.44 -7.09
C GLU A 31 14.14 5.85 -5.62
N GLN A 32 14.66 7.05 -5.32
CA GLN A 32 14.71 7.58 -3.96
C GLN A 32 13.32 7.69 -3.34
N ILE A 33 12.35 8.26 -4.07
CA ILE A 33 10.98 8.43 -3.59
C ILE A 33 10.29 7.08 -3.37
N GLY A 34 10.43 6.15 -4.33
CA GLY A 34 9.79 4.83 -4.29
C GLY A 34 10.33 3.93 -3.19
N ASN A 35 11.64 3.96 -2.95
CA ASN A 35 12.28 3.14 -1.91
C ASN A 35 12.21 3.76 -0.51
N SER A 36 11.85 5.04 -0.39
CA SER A 36 11.73 5.72 0.89
C SER A 36 10.51 5.28 1.69
N VAL A 37 10.63 5.31 3.02
CA VAL A 37 9.47 5.24 3.92
C VAL A 37 8.71 6.56 3.85
N PRO A 38 7.39 6.57 3.61
CA PRO A 38 6.60 7.80 3.59
C PRO A 38 6.72 8.59 4.91
N PRO A 39 7.01 9.90 4.90
CA PRO A 39 7.19 10.67 6.13
C PRO A 39 5.99 10.62 7.09
N ARG A 40 4.75 10.59 6.58
CA ARG A 40 3.56 10.44 7.45
C ARG A 40 3.51 9.08 8.15
N LEU A 41 3.94 8.01 7.49
CA LEU A 41 4.03 6.69 8.11
C LEU A 41 5.13 6.68 9.18
N ALA A 42 6.30 7.23 8.85
CA ALA A 42 7.40 7.37 9.80
C ALA A 42 6.97 8.16 11.06
N TYR A 43 6.19 9.24 10.90
CA TYR A 43 5.64 10.01 12.01
C TYR A 43 4.77 9.16 12.95
N VAL A 44 3.85 8.36 12.42
CA VAL A 44 2.96 7.49 13.23
C VAL A 44 3.77 6.48 14.05
N ILE A 45 4.78 5.88 13.43
CA ILE A 45 5.69 4.93 14.09
C ILE A 45 6.50 5.64 15.18
N ALA A 46 7.13 6.76 14.84
CA ALA A 46 7.94 7.54 15.77
C ALA A 46 7.11 8.02 16.98
N GLN A 47 5.86 8.42 16.75
CA GLN A 47 4.94 8.81 17.82
C GLN A 47 4.66 7.65 18.77
N SER A 48 4.44 6.45 18.23
CA SER A 48 4.18 5.24 19.03
C SER A 48 5.41 4.85 19.86
N VAL A 49 6.61 4.89 19.26
CA VAL A 49 7.89 4.63 19.95
C VAL A 49 8.11 5.66 21.06
N ARG A 50 7.88 6.94 20.77
CA ARG A 50 8.01 8.03 21.74
C ARG A 50 7.13 7.78 22.95
N GLU A 51 5.85 7.48 22.75
CA GLU A 51 4.88 7.36 23.84
C GLU A 51 4.96 6.06 24.64
N GLN A 52 5.59 5.01 24.10
CA GLN A 52 5.73 3.73 24.80
C GLN A 52 7.09 3.57 25.47
N LEU A 53 8.16 4.09 24.83
CA LEU A 53 9.54 3.82 25.23
C LEU A 53 10.27 5.06 25.76
N LEU A 54 10.13 6.23 25.12
CA LEU A 54 10.97 7.40 25.42
C LEU A 54 10.33 8.40 26.40
N ARG A 55 9.01 8.57 26.29
CA ARG A 55 8.16 9.52 27.02
C ARG A 55 6.85 8.82 27.33
N ARG A 56 6.92 7.83 28.22
CA ARG A 56 5.79 6.94 28.52
C ARG A 56 4.55 7.75 28.90
N ARG A 57 3.44 7.52 28.19
CA ARG A 57 2.13 8.11 28.49
C ARG A 57 1.16 7.04 28.98
N ALA A 58 0.20 7.44 29.83
CA ALA A 58 -0.89 6.56 30.25
C ALA A 58 -1.89 6.31 29.10
N GLU A 59 -2.21 7.36 28.34
CA GLU A 59 -3.07 7.30 27.16
C GLU A 59 -2.23 7.48 25.91
N LEU A 60 -2.26 6.47 25.03
CA LEU A 60 -1.51 6.44 23.78
C LEU A 60 -2.32 7.07 22.65
N THR A 61 -1.66 7.82 21.78
CA THR A 61 -2.28 8.41 20.57
C THR A 61 -2.84 7.32 19.66
N PHE A 62 -2.12 6.19 19.55
CA PHE A 62 -2.54 5.02 18.79
C PHE A 62 -2.71 3.84 19.73
N CYS A 63 -3.87 3.19 19.68
CA CYS A 63 -4.12 2.03 20.51
C CYS A 63 -3.20 0.87 20.15
N VAL A 64 -2.71 0.16 21.17
CA VAL A 64 -1.94 -1.06 20.96
C VAL A 64 -2.89 -2.16 20.53
N ARG A 65 -2.43 -2.97 19.59
CA ARG A 65 -3.13 -4.16 19.17
C ARG A 65 -3.35 -5.09 20.38
N PRO A 66 -4.57 -5.59 20.61
CA PRO A 66 -4.84 -6.45 21.77
C PRO A 66 -4.04 -7.75 21.68
N ALA A 67 -3.76 -8.33 22.85
CA ALA A 67 -3.18 -9.66 22.93
C ALA A 67 -4.07 -10.67 22.22
N GLY A 68 -3.46 -11.59 21.46
CA GLY A 68 -4.20 -12.59 20.68
C GLY A 68 -4.77 -12.11 19.35
N PHE A 69 -4.42 -10.91 18.87
CA PHE A 69 -4.83 -10.48 17.54
C PHE A 69 -4.25 -11.40 16.44
N GLU A 70 -5.13 -12.04 15.68
CA GLU A 70 -4.75 -12.76 14.47
C GLU A 70 -4.87 -11.88 13.23
N SER A 71 -3.81 -11.84 12.43
CA SER A 71 -3.84 -11.10 11.17
C SER A 71 -4.75 -11.78 10.16
N THR A 72 -5.88 -11.15 9.86
CA THR A 72 -6.79 -11.60 8.79
C THR A 72 -6.28 -11.22 7.39
N PHE A 73 -5.09 -10.62 7.26
CA PHE A 73 -4.62 -10.09 5.98
C PHE A 73 -4.55 -11.18 4.89
N LYS A 74 -3.92 -12.32 5.19
CA LYS A 74 -3.80 -13.43 4.22
C LYS A 74 -5.17 -14.00 3.84
N LYS A 75 -6.06 -14.14 4.82
CA LYS A 75 -7.45 -14.59 4.60
C LYS A 75 -8.20 -13.62 3.67
N ARG A 76 -8.17 -12.32 3.98
CA ARG A 76 -8.78 -11.26 3.17
C ARG A 76 -8.16 -11.19 1.77
N GLN A 77 -6.84 -11.31 1.66
CA GLN A 77 -6.15 -11.33 0.37
C GLN A 77 -6.65 -12.49 -0.50
N ARG A 78 -6.75 -13.71 0.08
CA ARG A 78 -7.28 -14.89 -0.61
C ARG A 78 -8.73 -14.70 -1.05
N GLU A 79 -9.59 -14.22 -0.16
CA GLU A 79 -11.00 -13.93 -0.47
C GLU A 79 -11.12 -12.95 -1.64
N ARG A 80 -10.32 -11.87 -1.63
CA ARG A 80 -10.29 -10.86 -2.70
C ARG A 80 -9.81 -11.44 -4.02
N THR A 81 -8.75 -12.26 -3.99
CA THR A 81 -8.25 -12.94 -5.18
C THR A 81 -9.31 -13.85 -5.81
N ASN A 82 -10.02 -14.63 -4.99
CA ASN A 82 -11.10 -15.50 -5.48
C ASN A 82 -12.21 -14.68 -6.14
N HIS A 83 -12.67 -13.62 -5.48
CA HIS A 83 -13.69 -12.73 -6.04
C HIS A 83 -13.29 -12.18 -7.42
N TYR A 84 -12.06 -11.69 -7.59
CA TYR A 84 -11.61 -11.19 -8.89
C TYR A 84 -11.44 -12.28 -9.95
N LYS A 85 -11.13 -13.52 -9.55
CA LYS A 85 -11.14 -14.67 -10.47
C LYS A 85 -12.56 -14.94 -10.98
N ASP A 86 -13.56 -14.90 -10.10
CA ASP A 86 -14.95 -15.16 -10.47
C ASP A 86 -15.50 -14.06 -11.40
N VAL A 87 -15.20 -12.79 -11.09
CA VAL A 87 -15.54 -11.64 -11.95
C VAL A 87 -14.90 -11.79 -13.33
N ALA A 88 -13.62 -12.19 -13.39
CA ALA A 88 -12.94 -12.41 -14.66
C ALA A 88 -13.57 -13.57 -15.46
N LYS A 89 -13.88 -14.70 -14.81
CA LYS A 89 -14.56 -15.84 -15.44
C LYS A 89 -15.91 -15.45 -16.02
N ALA A 90 -16.73 -14.73 -15.25
CA ALA A 90 -18.04 -14.25 -15.70
C ALA A 90 -17.94 -13.32 -16.91
N GLU A 91 -16.98 -12.38 -16.90
CA GLU A 91 -16.79 -11.43 -18.00
C GLU A 91 -16.24 -12.10 -19.27
N VAL A 92 -15.34 -13.08 -19.11
CA VAL A 92 -14.84 -13.89 -20.23
C VAL A 92 -15.98 -14.71 -20.85
N ALA A 93 -16.80 -15.39 -20.05
CA ALA A 93 -17.95 -16.14 -20.54
C ALA A 93 -18.96 -15.24 -21.28
N LYS A 94 -19.18 -14.02 -20.79
CA LYS A 94 -20.06 -13.03 -21.42
C LYS A 94 -19.54 -12.54 -22.77
N ARG A 95 -18.22 -12.33 -22.90
CA ARG A 95 -17.59 -11.77 -24.11
C ARG A 95 -17.22 -12.83 -25.14
N PHE A 96 -16.91 -14.04 -24.70
CA PHE A 96 -16.37 -15.10 -25.54
C PHE A 96 -17.16 -16.39 -25.34
N SER A 97 -18.32 -16.49 -26.01
CA SER A 97 -19.23 -17.65 -25.94
C SER A 97 -18.61 -18.98 -26.39
N ASN A 98 -17.50 -18.93 -27.14
CA ASN A 98 -16.88 -20.10 -27.78
C ASN A 98 -15.60 -20.57 -27.07
N VAL A 99 -15.22 -19.95 -25.95
CA VAL A 99 -14.00 -20.31 -25.21
C VAL A 99 -14.36 -21.27 -24.08
N VAL A 100 -14.03 -22.55 -24.26
CA VAL A 100 -14.09 -23.56 -23.20
C VAL A 100 -12.83 -23.42 -22.34
N SER A 101 -12.99 -23.20 -21.04
CA SER A 101 -11.87 -23.11 -20.10
C SER A 101 -11.21 -24.49 -19.93
N ILE A 102 -9.89 -24.57 -20.05
CA ILE A 102 -9.10 -25.82 -20.04
C ILE A 102 -8.87 -26.38 -18.62
N GLU A 103 -9.43 -25.78 -17.56
CA GLU A 103 -9.10 -26.09 -16.16
C GLU A 103 -9.84 -27.32 -15.54
N THR A 104 -10.33 -28.27 -16.32
CA THR A 104 -10.85 -29.56 -15.79
C THR A 104 -10.24 -30.75 -16.54
N ALA A 105 -8.93 -30.95 -16.36
CA ALA A 105 -8.21 -32.18 -16.68
C ALA A 105 -7.30 -32.53 -15.50
#